data_AF-A0A3D1E7N5-F1
#
_entry.id   AF-A0A3D1E7N5-F1
#
_cell.length_a   1.000
_cell.length_b   1.000
_cell.length_c   1.000
_cell.angle_alpha   90.00
_cell.angle_beta   90.00
_cell.angle_gamma   90.00
#
_symmetry.space_group_name_H-M   'P 1'
#
loop_
_entity.id
_entity.type
_entity.pdbx_description
1 polymer ?
#
loop_
_entity_poly.entity_id
_entity_poly.type
_entity_poly.pdbx_seq_one_letter_code
_entity_poly.pdbx_strand_id
1 'polypeptide(L)' 'QQNLQIKKEIQKIETQISVLEKEKSELELAFLNPGLSPEEMTKLSIKLAKVTDEIDEKTMIWMEYSDEMGQ' A
#
# COMPACT_ATOMS: atom_id res chain seq x y z
N GLN A 1 -4.86 -12.13 25.57
CA GLN A 1 -3.51 -11.89 24.99
C GLN A 1 -3.58 -11.84 23.46
N GLN A 2 -4.25 -12.80 22.81
CA GLN A 2 -4.47 -12.84 21.35
C GLN A 2 -5.05 -11.53 20.77
N ASN A 3 -6.15 -11.01 21.32
CA ASN A 3 -6.77 -9.77 20.81
C ASN A 3 -5.85 -8.53 20.93
N LEU A 4 -4.91 -8.51 21.88
CA LEU A 4 -3.94 -7.42 21.99
C LEU A 4 -2.88 -7.52 20.89
N GLN A 5 -2.50 -8.74 20.49
CA GLN A 5 -1.60 -8.97 19.37
C GLN A 5 -2.26 -8.57 18.05
N ILE A 6 -3.51 -9.00 17.82
CA ILE A 6 -4.26 -8.66 16.60
C ILE A 6 -4.41 -7.14 16.46
N LYS A 7 -4.77 -6.44 17.55
CA LYS A 7 -4.81 -4.96 17.55
C LYS A 7 -3.48 -4.31 17.15
N LYS A 8 -2.34 -4.86 17.57
CA LYS A 8 -1.02 -4.33 17.17
C LYS A 8 -0.73 -4.60 15.69
N GLU A 9 -1.09 -5.77 15.18
CA GLU A 9 -0.92 -6.08 13.75
C GLU A 9 -1.82 -5.20 12.88
N ILE A 10 -3.08 -4.97 13.27
CA ILE A 10 -3.98 -4.02 12.59
C ILE A 10 -3.34 -2.64 12.49
N GLN A 11 -2.89 -2.06 13.62
CA GLN A 11 -2.26 -0.73 13.64
C GLN A 11 -1.00 -0.65 12.77
N LYS A 12 -0.21 -1.73 12.75
CA LYS A 12 0.98 -1.83 11.91
C LYS A 12 0.59 -1.88 10.43
N ILE A 13 -0.41 -2.66 10.07
CA ILE A 13 -0.90 -2.78 8.70
C ILE A 13 -1.48 -1.45 8.23
N GLU A 14 -2.28 -0.76 9.04
CA GLU A 14 -2.82 0.58 8.73
C GLU A 14 -1.70 1.59 8.46
N THR A 15 -0.64 1.56 9.28
CA THR A 15 0.54 2.40 9.07
C THR A 15 1.23 2.07 7.75
N GLN A 16 1.39 0.77 7.43
CA GLN A 16 2.01 0.32 6.19
C GLN A 16 1.19 0.73 4.96
N ILE A 17 -0.14 0.54 4.99
CA ILE A 17 -1.06 0.98 3.94
C ILE A 17 -0.93 2.49 3.73
N SER A 18 -0.93 3.29 4.82
CA SER A 18 -0.79 4.74 4.72
C SER A 18 0.53 5.18 4.06
N VAL A 19 1.64 4.50 4.36
CA VAL A 19 2.93 4.77 3.72
C VAL A 19 2.90 4.40 2.23
N LEU A 20 2.32 3.25 1.90
CA LEU A 20 2.22 2.79 0.51
C LEU A 20 1.30 3.67 -0.33
N GLU A 21 0.17 4.14 0.21
CA GLU A 21 -0.73 5.08 -0.47
C GLU A 21 -0.04 6.42 -0.76
N LYS A 22 0.81 6.88 0.17
CA LYS A 22 1.64 8.06 -0.06
C LYS A 22 2.65 7.81 -1.18
N GLU A 23 3.35 6.66 -1.15
CA GLU A 23 4.28 6.29 -2.21
C GLU A 23 3.60 6.17 -3.58
N LYS A 24 2.41 5.55 -3.63
CA LYS A 24 1.56 5.45 -4.82
C LYS A 24 1.25 6.85 -5.37
N SER A 25 0.80 7.76 -4.51
CA SER A 25 0.50 9.14 -4.90
C SER A 25 1.73 9.86 -5.45
N GLU A 26 2.91 9.69 -4.83
CA GLU A 26 4.17 10.25 -5.32
C GLU A 26 4.57 9.68 -6.69
N LEU A 27 4.34 8.38 -6.92
CA LEU A 27 4.57 7.74 -8.21
C LEU A 27 3.62 8.23 -9.29
N GLU A 28 2.33 8.39 -8.98
CA GLU A 28 1.33 8.96 -9.87
C GLU A 28 1.68 10.40 -10.27
N LEU A 29 2.15 11.22 -9.32
CA LEU A 29 2.63 12.57 -9.59
C LEU A 29 3.88 12.58 -10.47
N ALA A 30 4.77 11.60 -10.33
CA ALA A 30 5.97 11.50 -11.15
C ALA A 30 5.64 11.37 -12.64
N PHE A 31 4.54 10.69 -13.01
CA PHE A 31 4.09 10.58 -14.40
C PHE A 31 3.71 11.91 -15.06
N LEU A 32 3.47 12.97 -14.28
CA LEU A 32 3.16 14.30 -14.81
C LEU A 32 4.41 15.03 -15.34
N ASN A 33 5.61 14.47 -15.15
CA ASN A 33 6.84 15.06 -15.64
C ASN A 33 6.95 14.94 -17.19
N PRO A 34 6.93 16.06 -17.95
CA PRO A 34 7.02 16.03 -19.41
C PRO A 34 8.39 15.59 -19.94
N GLY A 35 9.42 15.51 -19.08
CA GLY A 35 10.76 15.04 -19.44
C GLY A 35 10.99 13.53 -19.27
N LEU A 36 9.96 12.76 -18.89
CA LEU A 36 10.08 11.32 -18.68
C LEU A 36 10.44 10.58 -19.97
N SER A 37 11.52 9.81 -19.94
CA SER A 37 11.83 8.87 -21.01
C SER A 37 10.92 7.63 -20.98
N PRO A 38 10.75 6.92 -22.10
CA PRO A 38 9.98 5.67 -22.12
C PRO A 38 10.49 4.59 -21.15
N GLU A 39 11.80 4.54 -20.90
CA GLU A 39 12.40 3.59 -19.96
C GLU A 39 12.02 3.95 -18.51
N GLU A 40 12.10 5.23 -18.14
CA GLU A 40 11.70 5.69 -16.81
C GLU A 40 10.20 5.51 -16.60
N MET A 41 9.38 5.80 -17.62
CA MET A 41 7.94 5.56 -17.58
C MET A 41 7.63 4.08 -17.32
N THR A 42 8.32 3.17 -18.00
CA THR A 42 8.18 1.72 -17.79
C THR A 42 8.57 1.32 -16.36
N LYS A 43 9.69 1.84 -15.83
CA LYS A 43 10.11 1.58 -14.45
C LYS A 43 9.10 2.10 -13.44
N LEU A 44 8.58 3.31 -13.63
CA LEU A 44 7.53 3.88 -12.79
C LEU A 44 6.26 3.04 -12.85
N SER A 45 5.84 2.55 -14.03
CA SER A 45 4.64 1.72 -14.17
C SER A 45 4.78 0.40 -13.44
N ILE A 46 5.93 -0.27 -13.55
CA ILE A 46 6.22 -1.50 -12.81
C ILE A 46 6.20 -1.24 -11.30
N LYS A 47 6.77 -0.13 -10.86
CA LYS A 47 6.79 0.22 -9.44
C LYS A 47 5.39 0.54 -8.91
N LEU A 48 4.60 1.32 -9.65
CA LEU A 48 3.23 1.67 -9.30
C LEU A 48 2.34 0.43 -9.21
N ALA A 49 2.47 -0.50 -10.15
CA ALA A 49 1.76 -1.78 -10.12
C ALA A 49 2.10 -2.56 -8.84
N LYS A 50 3.38 -2.72 -8.51
CA LYS A 50 3.81 -3.42 -7.27
C LYS A 50 3.27 -2.77 -6.00
N VAL A 51 3.33 -1.43 -5.90
CA VAL A 51 2.82 -0.73 -4.72
C VAL A 51 1.30 -0.91 -4.61
N THR A 52 0.59 -0.89 -5.74
CA THR A 52 -0.86 -1.14 -5.77
C THR A 52 -1.19 -2.55 -5.32
N ASP A 53 -0.49 -3.57 -5.86
CA ASP A 53 -0.68 -4.97 -5.46
C ASP A 53 -0.40 -5.16 -3.95
N GLU A 54 0.63 -4.50 -3.42
CA GLU A 54 0.98 -4.58 -2.00
C GLU A 54 -0.07 -3.91 -1.09
N ILE A 55 -0.67 -2.79 -1.53
CA ILE A 55 -1.79 -2.15 -0.83
C ILE A 55 -2.99 -3.10 -0.78
N ASP A 56 -3.33 -3.73 -1.91
CA ASP A 56 -4.47 -4.64 -2.00
C ASP A 56 -4.28 -5.85 -1.09
N GLU A 57 -3.09 -6.48 -1.11
CA GLU A 57 -2.75 -7.59 -0.22
C GLU A 57 -2.87 -7.20 1.26
N LYS A 58 -2.30 -6.05 1.65
CA LYS A 58 -2.39 -5.59 3.04
C LYS A 58 -3.80 -5.22 3.45
N THR A 59 -4.59 -4.67 2.54
CA THR A 59 -6.00 -4.38 2.77
C THR A 59 -6.79 -5.65 3.00
N MET A 60 -6.53 -6.72 2.24
CA MET A 60 -7.13 -8.04 2.48
C MET A 60 -6.80 -8.58 3.87
N ILE A 61 -5.53 -8.54 4.27
CA ILE A 61 -5.10 -9.00 5.60
C ILE A 61 -5.71 -8.14 6.72
N TRP A 62 -5.79 -6.82 6.51
CA TRP A 62 -6.44 -5.91 7.46
C TRP A 62 -7.92 -6.22 7.63
N MET A 63 -8.64 -6.53 6.54
CA MET A 63 -10.05 -6.94 6.59
C MET A 63 -10.21 -8.22 7.40
N GLU A 64 -9.38 -9.24 7.15
CA GLU A 64 -9.41 -10.50 7.90
C GLU A 64 -9.22 -10.27 9.41
N TYR A 65 -8.23 -9.49 9.81
CA TYR A 65 -8.01 -9.18 11.23
C TYR A 65 -9.09 -8.29 11.85
N SER A 66 -9.68 -7.39 11.06
CA SER A 66 -10.79 -6.53 11.52
C SER A 66 -12.04 -7.37 11.76
N ASP A 67 -12.37 -8.29 10.86
CA ASP A 67 -13.46 -9.25 11.00
C ASP A 67 -13.26 -10.15 12.24
N GLU A 68 -12.04 -10.66 12.46
CA GLU A 68 -11.70 -11.44 13.68
C GLU A 68 -11.92 -10.64 14.97
N MET A 69 -11.70 -9.33 14.92
CA MET A 69 -11.90 -8.42 16.05
C MET A 69 -13.35 -7.96 16.21
N GLY A 70 -14.23 -8.31 15.27
CA GLY A 70 -15.61 -7.85 15.22
C GLY A 70 -15.74 -6.35 14.97
N GLN A 71 -14.80 -5.77 14.21
CA GLN A 71 -14.83 -4.37 13.78
C GLN A 71 -15.62 -4.18 12.50
#